data_AF-A0A355TZK6-F1
#
_entry.id   AF-A0A355TZK6-F1
#
_cell.length_a   1.000
_cell.length_b   1.000
_cell.length_c   1.000
_cell.angle_alpha   90.00
_cell.angle_beta   90.00
_cell.angle_gamma   90.00
#
_symmetry.space_group_name_H-M   'P 1'
#
loop_
_entity.id
_entity.type
_entity.pdbx_description
1 polymer ?
#
loop_
_entity_poly.entity_id
_entity_poly.type
_entity_poly.pdbx_seq_one_letter_code
_entity_poly.pdbx_strand_id
1 'polypeptide(L)'
;MQLPETIMNLIAGEQYITDDIGMSDSSVLIFSDKVLKIQKDNKESQNEYSIMKWLKGKLTVPEVLAYEVINGKSYLLMSKCSGKMACDKLYMKNWFHCLQTV
;
A
#
# COMPACT_ATOMS: atom_id res chain seq x y z
N MET A 1 1.09 -11.32 -15.33
CA MET A 1 0.24 -11.07 -14.14
C MET A 1 -1.12 -10.59 -14.62
N GLN A 2 -2.23 -11.19 -14.18
CA GLN A 2 -3.57 -10.67 -14.49
C GLN A 2 -4.02 -9.78 -13.34
N LEU A 3 -4.38 -8.54 -13.65
CA LEU A 3 -4.96 -7.59 -12.71
C LEU A 3 -6.47 -7.52 -12.94
N PRO A 4 -7.27 -7.35 -11.87
CA PRO A 4 -8.70 -7.04 -11.99
C PRO A 4 -8.93 -5.81 -12.86
N GLU A 5 -9.99 -5.81 -13.68
CA GLU A 5 -10.30 -4.73 -14.62
C GLU A 5 -10.45 -3.37 -13.92
N THR A 6 -11.15 -3.34 -12.77
CA THR A 6 -11.29 -2.15 -11.92
C THR A 6 -9.94 -1.54 -11.56
N ILE A 7 -8.98 -2.38 -11.17
CA ILE A 7 -7.64 -1.93 -10.76
C ILE A 7 -6.83 -1.52 -11.99
N MET A 8 -6.94 -2.26 -13.10
CA MET A 8 -6.26 -1.95 -14.35
C MET A 8 -6.66 -0.56 -14.88
N ASN A 9 -7.95 -0.22 -14.82
CA ASN A 9 -8.45 1.09 -15.23
C ASN A 9 -7.91 2.23 -14.34
N LEU A 10 -7.70 1.98 -13.05
CA LEU A 10 -7.22 2.96 -12.08
C LEU A 10 -5.72 3.25 -12.15
N ILE A 11 -4.94 2.37 -12.80
CA ILE A 11 -3.47 2.49 -12.92
C ILE A 11 -3.01 2.55 -14.39
N ALA A 12 -3.95 2.62 -15.35
CA ALA A 12 -3.67 2.51 -16.76
C ALA A 12 -2.69 3.60 -17.23
N GLY A 13 -1.58 3.18 -17.82
CA GLY A 13 -0.55 4.10 -18.34
C GLY A 13 0.39 4.68 -17.29
N GLU A 14 0.25 4.33 -16.01
CA GLU A 14 1.16 4.77 -14.98
C GLU A 14 2.42 3.90 -14.89
N GLN A 15 3.57 4.53 -14.70
CA GLN A 15 4.81 3.84 -14.37
C GLN A 15 4.80 3.43 -12.90
N TYR A 16 5.32 2.25 -12.61
CA TYR A 16 5.46 1.75 -11.24
C TYR A 16 6.88 1.23 -11.00
N ILE A 17 7.26 1.23 -9.73
CA ILE A 17 8.40 0.47 -9.22
C ILE A 17 7.86 -0.72 -8.42
N THR A 18 8.50 -1.87 -8.55
CA THR A 18 8.23 -3.00 -7.67
C THR A 18 9.08 -2.85 -6.42
N ASP A 19 8.45 -3.01 -5.26
CA ASP A 19 9.16 -3.05 -4.00
C ASP A 19 9.27 -4.51 -3.53
N ASP A 20 10.51 -5.01 -3.48
CA ASP A 20 10.87 -6.34 -2.97
C ASP A 20 11.28 -6.27 -1.48
N ILE A 21 11.10 -5.15 -0.77
CA ILE A 21 11.46 -4.99 0.65
C ILE A 21 10.56 -5.83 1.60
N GLY A 22 9.58 -6.56 1.08
CA GLY A 22 8.75 -7.49 1.85
C GLY A 22 9.37 -8.88 2.02
N MET A 23 9.58 -9.33 3.26
CA MET A 23 9.92 -10.73 3.58
C MET A 23 8.72 -11.70 3.46
N SER A 24 7.58 -11.23 2.95
CA SER A 24 6.34 -12.00 2.75
C SER A 24 6.15 -12.33 1.27
N ASP A 25 5.39 -13.38 0.96
CA ASP A 25 4.93 -13.76 -0.41
C ASP A 25 3.93 -12.73 -1.00
N SER A 26 4.23 -11.44 -0.87
CA SER A 26 3.43 -10.33 -1.38
C SER A 26 4.27 -9.47 -2.33
N SER A 27 3.64 -8.98 -3.38
CA SER A 27 4.24 -8.04 -4.33
C SER A 27 3.62 -6.67 -4.12
N VAL A 28 4.46 -5.64 -3.99
CA VAL A 28 4.02 -4.26 -3.86
C VAL A 28 4.45 -3.46 -5.08
N LEU A 29 3.49 -2.83 -5.74
CA LEU A 29 3.72 -1.93 -6.87
C LEU A 29 3.46 -0.50 -6.41
N ILE A 30 4.48 0.35 -6.49
CA ILE A 30 4.42 1.73 -6.04
C ILE A 30 4.35 2.63 -7.27
N PHE A 31 3.26 3.38 -7.36
CA PHE A 31 3.02 4.40 -8.37
C PHE A 31 3.38 5.79 -7.80
N SER A 32 3.12 6.83 -8.58
CA SER A 32 3.41 8.21 -8.18
C SER A 32 2.65 8.59 -6.88
N ASP A 33 1.34 8.31 -6.86
CA ASP A 33 0.36 8.68 -5.83
C ASP A 33 -0.44 7.48 -5.27
N LYS A 34 -0.17 6.26 -5.76
CA LYS A 34 -0.86 5.03 -5.37
C LYS A 34 0.11 3.91 -5.01
N VAL A 35 -0.40 2.94 -4.26
CA VAL A 35 0.29 1.69 -3.94
C VAL A 35 -0.68 0.54 -4.16
N LEU A 36 -0.26 -0.45 -4.93
CA LEU A 36 -1.00 -1.69 -5.13
C LEU A 36 -0.26 -2.83 -4.44
N LYS A 37 -0.91 -3.42 -3.44
CA LYS A 37 -0.43 -4.62 -2.76
C LYS A 37 -1.14 -5.85 -3.32
N ILE A 38 -0.37 -6.83 -3.76
CA ILE A 38 -0.87 -8.12 -4.23
C ILE A 38 -0.33 -9.22 -3.34
N GLN A 39 -1.21 -10.05 -2.80
CA GLN A 39 -0.83 -11.14 -1.91
C GLN A 39 -1.81 -12.31 -2.03
N LYS A 40 -1.49 -13.45 -1.41
CA LYS A 40 -2.44 -14.56 -1.31
C LYS A 40 -3.69 -14.12 -0.53
N ASP A 41 -4.87 -14.52 -1.01
CA ASP A 41 -6.10 -14.33 -0.24
C ASP A 41 -6.10 -15.27 0.97
N ASN A 42 -6.10 -14.68 2.16
CA ASN A 42 -6.06 -15.37 3.44
C ASN A 42 -6.66 -14.46 4.52
N LYS A 43 -6.72 -14.94 5.76
CA LYS A 43 -7.26 -14.15 6.88
C LYS A 43 -6.51 -12.84 7.11
N GLU A 44 -5.20 -12.81 6.84
CA GLU A 44 -4.37 -11.63 7.04
C GLU A 44 -4.71 -10.53 6.01
N SER A 45 -4.81 -10.88 4.74
CA SER A 45 -5.15 -9.93 3.67
C SER A 45 -6.58 -9.41 3.78
N GLN A 46 -7.53 -10.25 4.18
CA GLN A 46 -8.90 -9.85 4.47
C GLN A 46 -9.00 -8.92 5.70
N ASN A 47 -8.19 -9.21 6.74
CA ASN A 47 -8.11 -8.38 7.93
C ASN A 47 -7.47 -7.02 7.64
N GLU A 48 -6.42 -6.98 6.82
CA GLU A 48 -5.79 -5.73 6.36
C GLU A 48 -6.81 -4.79 5.70
N TYR A 49 -7.59 -5.29 4.74
CA TYR A 49 -8.67 -4.51 4.11
C TYR A 49 -9.72 -4.02 5.13
N SER A 50 -10.13 -4.91 6.04
CA SER A 50 -11.16 -4.60 7.05
C SER A 50 -10.70 -3.53 8.03
N ILE A 51 -9.45 -3.63 8.52
CA ILE A 51 -8.84 -2.64 9.41
C ILE A 51 -8.67 -1.31 8.70
N MET A 52 -8.19 -1.31 7.45
CA MET A 52 -8.03 -0.09 6.66
C MET A 52 -9.36 0.67 6.50
N LYS A 53 -10.44 -0.06 6.20
CA LYS A 53 -11.79 0.52 6.15
C LYS A 53 -12.23 1.08 7.52
N TRP A 54 -11.96 0.36 8.60
CA TRP A 54 -12.34 0.77 9.95
C TRP A 54 -11.57 2.00 10.45
N LEU A 55 -10.29 2.12 10.07
CA LEU A 55 -9.42 3.24 10.43
C LEU A 55 -9.72 4.53 9.66
N LYS A 56 -10.44 4.45 8.53
CA LYS A 56 -10.84 5.62 7.75
C LYS A 56 -11.63 6.60 8.64
N GLY A 57 -11.12 7.82 8.77
CA GLY A 57 -11.70 8.87 9.61
C GLY A 57 -11.32 8.79 11.10
N LYS A 58 -10.51 7.81 11.52
CA LYS A 58 -9.96 7.70 12.89
C LYS A 58 -8.47 8.02 12.94
N LEU A 59 -7.73 7.60 11.92
CA LEU A 59 -6.29 7.86 11.76
C LEU A 59 -5.99 8.25 10.32
N THR A 60 -4.87 8.94 10.13
CA THR A 60 -4.32 9.19 8.79
C THR A 60 -3.77 7.88 8.23
N VAL A 61 -4.62 7.17 7.49
CA VAL A 61 -4.29 5.94 6.78
C VAL A 61 -4.45 6.14 5.27
N PRO A 62 -3.75 5.36 4.44
CA PRO A 62 -4.05 5.27 3.02
C PRO A 62 -5.54 5.09 2.74
N GLU A 63 -6.06 5.79 1.75
CA GLU A 63 -7.42 5.58 1.30
C GLU A 63 -7.48 4.34 0.40
N VAL A 64 -8.42 3.44 0.67
CA VAL A 64 -8.66 2.28 -0.20
C VAL A 64 -9.41 2.74 -1.46
N LEU A 65 -8.75 2.65 -2.61
CA LEU A 65 -9.29 3.03 -3.92
C LEU A 65 -10.03 1.86 -4.58
N ALA A 66 -9.48 0.65 -4.45
CA ALA A 66 -10.11 -0.57 -4.93
C ALA A 66 -9.62 -1.79 -4.14
N TYR A 67 -10.49 -2.79 -3.99
CA TYR A 67 -10.16 -4.07 -3.39
C TYR A 67 -10.87 -5.18 -4.16
N GLU A 68 -10.12 -6.16 -4.63
CA GLU A 68 -10.64 -7.27 -5.43
C GLU A 68 -9.93 -8.57 -5.07
N VAL A 69 -10.65 -9.69 -5.14
CA VAL A 69 -10.09 -11.03 -4.94
C VAL A 69 -10.37 -11.87 -6.17
N ILE A 70 -9.30 -12.29 -6.87
CA ILE A 70 -9.40 -13.10 -8.08
C ILE A 70 -8.34 -14.20 -8.05
N ASN A 71 -8.72 -15.44 -8.39
CA ASN A 71 -7.82 -16.58 -8.49
C ASN A 71 -6.96 -16.82 -7.23
N GLY A 72 -7.55 -16.64 -6.04
CA GLY A 72 -6.87 -16.85 -4.75
C GLY A 72 -5.83 -15.76 -4.41
N LYS A 73 -5.84 -14.64 -5.12
CA LYS A 73 -5.03 -13.45 -4.82
C LYS A 73 -5.93 -12.29 -4.43
N SER A 74 -5.48 -11.57 -3.40
CA SER A 74 -6.06 -10.32 -2.95
C SER A 74 -5.27 -9.16 -3.56
N TYR A 75 -5.99 -8.19 -4.11
CA TYR A 75 -5.45 -6.99 -4.72
C TYR A 75 -6.02 -5.78 -3.99
N LEU A 76 -5.16 -5.04 -3.30
CA LEU A 76 -5.53 -3.86 -2.53
C LEU A 76 -4.82 -2.63 -3.10
N LEU A 77 -5.58 -1.79 -3.81
CA LEU A 77 -5.11 -0.51 -4.32
C LEU A 77 -5.46 0.59 -3.33
N MET A 78 -4.46 1.35 -2.92
CA MET A 78 -4.61 2.43 -1.96
C MET A 78 -3.87 3.69 -2.41
N SER A 79 -4.26 4.85 -1.87
CA SER A 79 -3.46 6.07 -2.01
C SER A 79 -2.11 5.94 -1.30
N LYS A 80 -1.11 6.66 -1.77
CA LYS A 80 0.22 6.66 -1.16
C LYS A 80 0.24 7.58 0.06
N CYS A 81 0.82 7.11 1.16
CA CYS A 81 1.08 7.98 2.32
C CYS A 81 1.96 9.16 1.92
N SER A 82 1.55 10.36 2.31
CA SER A 82 2.42 11.54 2.23
C SER A 82 3.54 11.45 3.26
N GLY A 83 4.76 11.85 2.87
CA GLY A 83 5.92 11.89 3.76
C GLY A 83 6.96 10.82 3.43
N LYS A 84 7.89 10.61 4.37
CA LYS A 84 8.98 9.64 4.27
C LYS A 84 8.77 8.55 5.31
N MET A 85 9.19 7.33 5.00
CA MET A 85 9.19 6.23 5.98
C MET A 85 10.03 6.65 7.20
N ALA A 86 9.61 6.24 8.41
CA ALA A 86 10.34 6.60 9.64
C ALA A 86 11.80 6.11 9.64
N CYS A 87 12.08 5.00 8.94
CA CYS A 87 13.42 4.45 8.75
C CYS A 87 14.21 5.07 7.57
N ASP A 88 13.66 6.08 6.90
CA ASP A 88 14.38 6.78 5.83
C ASP A 88 15.71 7.33 6.37
N LYS A 89 16.77 7.23 5.56
CA LYS A 89 18.13 7.66 5.93
C LYS A 89 18.17 9.10 6.41
N LEU A 90 17.26 9.95 5.91
CA LEU A 90 17.10 11.32 6.38
C LEU A 90 16.89 11.39 7.90
N TYR A 91 15.99 10.55 8.41
CA TYR A 91 15.64 10.50 9.83
C TYR A 91 16.65 9.70 10.65
N MET A 92 17.15 8.59 10.12
CA MET A 92 18.10 7.74 10.83
C MET A 92 19.45 8.44 11.08
N LYS A 93 19.83 9.40 10.22
CA LYS A 93 21.04 10.21 10.41
C LYS A 93 20.82 11.44 11.31
N ASN A 94 19.58 11.91 11.43
CA ASN A 94 19.21 13.10 12.18
C ASN A 94 18.02 12.82 13.11
N TRP A 95 18.25 11.97 14.12
CA TRP A 95 17.19 11.46 15.01
C TRP A 95 16.38 12.56 15.72
N PHE A 96 16.97 13.72 15.99
CA PHE A 96 16.25 14.88 16.56
C PHE A 96 15.13 15.42 15.66
N HIS A 97 15.21 15.23 14.34
CA HIS A 97 14.20 15.72 13.39
C HIS A 97 12.91 14.87 13.40
N CYS A 98 12.99 13.60 13.84
CA CYS A 98 11.80 12.74 14.00
C CYS A 98 10.82 13.25 15.07
N LEU A 99 11.32 14.00 16.07
CA LEU A 99 10.54 14.43 17.23
C LEU A 99 9.77 15.75 17.01
N GLN A 100 9.95 16.43 15.87
CA GLN A 100 9.35 17.74 15.61
C GLN A 100 8.12 17.70 14.70
N THR A 101 7.68 16.51 14.27
CA THR A 101 6.61 16.33 13.27
C THR A 101 5.32 15.70 13.82
N VAL A 102 5.12 15.72 15.14
CA VAL A 102 3.86 15.29 15.79
C VAL A 102 3.05 16.48 16.23
#